data_AF-A0A183K1K2-F1
#
_entry.id   AF-A0A183K1K2-F1
#
_cell.length_a   1.000
_cell.length_b   1.000
_cell.length_c   1.000
_cell.angle_alpha   90.00
_cell.angle_beta   90.00
_cell.angle_gamma   90.00
#
_symmetry.space_group_name_H-M   'P 1'
#
loop_
_entity.id
_entity.type
_entity.pdbx_description
1 polymer ?
#
loop_
_entity_poly.entity_id
_entity_poly.type
_entity_poly.pdbx_seq_one_letter_code
_entity_poly.pdbx_strand_id
1 'polypeptide(L)'
;MPEVTHQDNDKKTKKELRKLQRDTGKPKVQEAEVDQKTVVKLLGENGILDATDAYGVLPLCQSQFTEGPKYTELRELSKESNINQNVWVRGRLHRSRMKGKLCFFILRLQDYRVQNVLSVGERTPKEMLAFVSR
;
A
#
# COMPACT_ATOMS: atom_id res chain seq x y z
N MET A 1 -14.63 -51.92 -48.77
CA MET A 1 -13.80 -51.08 -49.66
C MET A 1 -14.67 -49.92 -50.14
N PRO A 2 -14.10 -48.75 -50.43
CA PRO A 2 -13.62 -47.67 -49.54
C PRO A 2 -14.56 -46.44 -49.71
N GLU A 3 -14.49 -45.30 -49.00
CA GLU A 3 -13.46 -44.26 -49.09
C GLU A 3 -13.54 -43.28 -47.91
N VAL A 4 -12.36 -42.73 -47.61
CA VAL A 4 -11.98 -41.85 -46.51
C VAL A 4 -11.87 -40.41 -47.02
N THR A 5 -12.19 -39.41 -46.21
CA THR A 5 -11.50 -38.10 -46.19
C THR A 5 -11.82 -37.39 -44.86
N HIS A 6 -10.94 -37.50 -43.85
CA HIS A 6 -9.96 -36.49 -43.37
C HIS A 6 -10.61 -35.17 -42.89
N GLN A 7 -10.75 -34.94 -41.58
CA GLN A 7 -9.81 -34.30 -40.62
C GLN A 7 -9.77 -32.76 -40.70
N ASP A 8 -9.38 -32.13 -39.58
CA ASP A 8 -9.31 -30.68 -39.27
C ASP A 8 -10.57 -30.11 -38.54
N ASN A 9 -10.52 -29.35 -37.45
CA ASN A 9 -9.41 -28.67 -36.80
C ASN A 9 -9.77 -28.27 -35.34
N ASP A 10 -8.72 -28.26 -34.52
CA ASP A 10 -8.47 -27.64 -33.22
C ASP A 10 -9.50 -26.76 -32.46
N LYS A 11 -9.56 -27.05 -31.15
CA LYS A 11 -9.47 -26.10 -30.02
C LYS A 11 -10.24 -24.78 -30.14
N LYS A 12 -11.58 -24.85 -30.05
CA LYS A 12 -12.36 -23.69 -29.59
C LYS A 12 -11.91 -23.28 -28.19
N THR A 13 -11.50 -22.03 -28.11
CA THR A 13 -10.49 -21.53 -27.21
C THR A 13 -11.11 -21.05 -25.89
N LYS A 14 -10.41 -21.34 -24.79
CA LYS A 14 -10.55 -20.91 -23.38
C LYS A 14 -10.74 -19.39 -23.13
N LYS A 15 -10.91 -18.59 -24.19
CA LYS A 15 -10.96 -17.12 -24.22
C LYS A 15 -12.40 -16.59 -24.17
N GLU A 16 -13.37 -17.30 -24.72
CA GLU A 16 -14.79 -16.87 -24.73
C GLU A 16 -15.45 -17.06 -23.36
N LEU A 17 -15.11 -18.13 -22.63
CA LEU A 17 -15.60 -18.39 -21.28
C LEU A 17 -15.14 -17.34 -20.26
N ARG A 18 -13.95 -16.76 -20.45
CA ARG A 18 -13.39 -15.67 -19.60
C ARG A 18 -13.90 -14.27 -19.96
N LYS A 19 -14.61 -14.13 -21.08
CA LYS A 19 -15.27 -12.88 -21.48
C LYS A 19 -16.67 -12.81 -20.85
N LEU A 20 -17.39 -13.94 -20.83
CA LEU A 20 -18.72 -14.02 -20.22
C LEU A 20 -18.72 -13.86 -18.69
N GLN A 21 -17.66 -14.30 -18.00
CA GLN A 21 -17.52 -14.15 -16.54
C GLN A 21 -17.15 -12.72 -16.10
N ARG A 22 -16.79 -11.83 -17.03
CA ARG A 22 -16.43 -10.44 -16.72
C ARG A 22 -17.62 -9.49 -16.74
N ASP A 23 -18.73 -9.89 -17.37
CA ASP A 23 -19.89 -9.01 -17.58
C ASP A 23 -21.04 -9.23 -16.58
N THR A 24 -20.95 -10.21 -15.67
CA THR A 24 -22.01 -10.50 -14.67
C THR A 24 -21.68 -10.05 -13.24
N GLY A 25 -20.57 -9.34 -13.02
CA GLY A 25 -20.12 -8.88 -11.71
C GLY A 25 -20.37 -7.39 -11.44
N LYS A 26 -21.61 -6.91 -11.61
CA LYS A 26 -22.04 -5.60 -11.08
C LYS A 26 -22.90 -5.81 -9.82
N PRO A 27 -22.33 -5.85 -8.61
CA PRO A 27 -23.09 -5.61 -7.40
C PRO A 27 -23.42 -4.12 -7.31
N LYS A 28 -24.71 -3.85 -7.08
CA LYS A 28 -25.33 -2.54 -6.95
C LYS A 28 -24.77 -1.81 -5.74
N VAL A 29 -24.48 -0.53 -5.94
CA VAL A 29 -24.20 0.47 -4.91
C VAL A 29 -25.34 0.46 -3.89
N GLN A 30 -25.02 0.13 -2.64
CA GLN A 30 -25.82 0.53 -1.48
C GLN A 30 -25.09 1.71 -0.86
N GLU A 31 -25.83 2.81 -0.76
CA GLU A 31 -25.45 4.07 -0.13
C GLU A 31 -25.11 3.80 1.34
N ALA A 32 -23.88 4.12 1.74
CA ALA A 32 -23.48 4.22 3.13
C ALA A 32 -22.91 5.62 3.35
N GLU A 33 -23.43 6.25 4.40
CA GLU A 33 -23.33 7.66 4.73
C GLU A 33 -21.90 8.18 4.79
N VAL A 34 -21.76 9.42 4.29
CA VAL A 34 -20.55 10.21 4.31
C VAL A 34 -20.32 10.69 5.75
N ASP A 35 -19.59 9.89 6.53
CA ASP A 35 -18.99 10.37 7.77
C ASP A 35 -17.83 11.31 7.44
N GLN A 36 -18.09 12.59 7.70
CA GLN A 36 -17.17 13.71 7.58
C GLN A 36 -15.98 13.53 8.52
N LYS A 37 -14.95 12.81 8.08
CA LYS A 37 -13.64 12.86 8.73
C LYS A 37 -12.92 14.13 8.28
N THR A 38 -12.77 15.02 9.24
CA THR A 38 -12.12 16.32 9.20
C THR A 38 -10.87 16.32 8.31
N VAL A 39 -11.03 16.81 7.08
CA VAL A 39 -9.92 17.13 6.19
C VAL A 39 -9.23 18.35 6.78
N VAL A 40 -8.08 18.15 7.42
CA VAL A 40 -7.19 19.26 7.76
C VAL A 40 -6.56 19.74 6.46
N LYS A 41 -7.26 20.62 5.74
CA LYS A 41 -6.73 21.36 4.61
C LYS A 41 -5.78 22.42 5.16
N LEU A 42 -4.49 22.14 5.14
CA LEU A 42 -3.47 23.17 5.29
C LEU A 42 -3.12 23.67 3.90
N LEU A 43 -3.44 24.93 3.64
CA LEU A 43 -3.07 25.63 2.42
C LEU A 43 -1.63 26.15 2.59
N GLY A 44 -0.72 25.78 1.69
CA GLY A 44 0.66 26.27 1.69
C GLY A 44 1.18 26.41 0.26
N GLU A 45 1.76 27.58 -0.04
CA GLU A 45 2.12 28.08 -1.38
C GLU A 45 3.23 27.31 -2.14
N ASN A 46 3.70 26.15 -1.66
CA ASN A 46 4.72 25.34 -2.34
C ASN A 46 4.38 23.85 -2.37
N GLY A 47 3.23 23.50 -2.97
CA GLY A 47 2.93 22.13 -3.41
C GLY A 47 2.91 21.08 -2.30
N ILE A 48 1.81 21.02 -1.55
CA ILE A 48 1.58 19.97 -0.55
C ILE A 48 1.22 18.67 -1.28
N LEU A 49 2.01 17.63 -1.04
CA LEU A 49 1.61 16.25 -1.29
C LEU A 49 0.55 15.92 -0.24
N ASP A 50 -0.72 15.96 -0.61
CA ASP A 50 -1.86 15.68 0.27
C ASP A 50 -1.58 14.45 1.15
N ALA A 51 -1.55 14.65 2.47
CA ALA A 51 -1.48 13.54 3.40
C ALA A 51 -2.79 12.76 3.30
N THR A 52 -2.70 11.57 2.73
CA THR A 52 -3.79 10.59 2.75
C THR A 52 -3.76 9.87 4.09
N ASP A 53 -4.83 9.15 4.44
CA ASP A 53 -4.89 8.30 5.65
C ASP A 53 -3.71 7.31 5.78
N ALA A 54 -3.03 6.96 4.69
CA ALA A 54 -1.95 5.98 4.67
C ALA A 54 -0.52 6.58 4.62
N TYR A 55 -0.32 7.75 4.01
CA TYR A 55 1.00 8.37 3.87
C TYR A 55 0.91 9.87 3.56
N GLY A 56 1.97 10.59 3.88
CA GLY A 56 2.16 11.98 3.46
C GLY A 56 2.97 12.78 4.47
N VAL A 57 2.96 14.10 4.26
CA VAL A 57 3.60 15.04 5.17
C VAL A 57 2.58 15.46 6.22
N LEU A 58 2.84 15.09 7.48
CA LEU A 58 1.98 15.49 8.59
C LEU A 58 2.15 16.99 8.91
N PRO A 59 1.11 17.65 9.44
CA PRO A 59 1.20 19.02 9.93
C PRO A 59 2.27 19.16 11.01
N LEU A 60 2.74 20.39 11.20
CA LEU A 60 3.69 20.70 12.27
C LEU A 60 3.11 20.27 13.63
N CYS A 61 3.86 19.46 14.36
CA CYS A 61 3.46 19.01 15.69
C CYS A 61 3.59 20.15 16.70
N GLN A 62 2.45 20.77 17.05
CA GLN A 62 2.36 21.89 18.01
C GLN A 62 1.61 21.51 19.30
N SER A 63 1.69 20.23 19.71
CA SER A 63 1.01 19.70 20.90
C SER A 63 -0.52 19.92 20.90
N GLN A 64 -1.13 19.99 19.72
CA GLN A 64 -2.59 20.14 19.55
C GLN A 64 -3.36 18.90 20.01
N PHE A 65 -2.69 17.74 20.04
CA PHE A 65 -3.24 16.47 20.48
C PHE A 65 -2.34 15.86 21.56
N THR A 66 -2.94 15.47 22.68
CA THR A 66 -2.29 14.73 23.77
C THR A 66 -2.31 13.22 23.52
N GLU A 67 -3.24 12.74 22.70
CA GLU A 67 -3.40 11.34 22.35
C GLU A 67 -2.68 11.02 21.03
N GLY A 68 -1.92 9.94 21.02
CA GLY A 68 -1.18 9.48 19.87
C GLY A 68 -0.80 8.00 19.98
N PRO A 69 -0.31 7.39 18.89
CA PRO A 69 0.08 6.00 18.93
C PRO A 69 1.25 5.78 19.90
N LYS A 70 1.22 4.63 20.58
CA LYS A 70 2.34 4.19 21.42
C LYS A 70 3.49 3.74 20.52
N TYR A 71 4.57 4.51 20.51
CA TYR A 71 5.76 4.19 19.72
C TYR A 71 6.61 3.13 20.41
N THR A 72 6.99 2.10 19.65
CA THR A 72 8.00 1.11 20.01
C THR A 72 9.37 1.60 19.52
N GLU A 73 10.37 1.53 20.39
CA GLU A 73 11.73 1.90 20.04
C GLU A 73 12.40 0.85 19.15
N LEU A 74 13.32 1.27 18.27
CA LEU A 74 13.98 0.36 17.32
C LEU A 74 14.76 -0.76 18.03
N ARG A 75 15.35 -0.49 19.19
CA ARG A 75 16.09 -1.50 19.99
C ARG A 75 15.20 -2.63 20.50
N GLU A 76 13.90 -2.38 20.62
CA GLU A 76 12.94 -3.35 21.16
C GLU A 76 12.32 -4.22 20.06
N LEU A 77 12.47 -3.84 18.78
CA LEU A 77 11.89 -4.59 17.66
C LEU A 77 12.43 -6.02 17.54
N SER A 78 13.60 -6.32 18.11
CA SER A 78 14.17 -7.66 18.15
C SER A 78 13.57 -8.57 19.22
N LYS A 79 12.75 -8.04 20.15
CA LYS A 79 12.08 -8.85 21.18
C LYS A 79 11.04 -9.78 20.54
N GLU A 80 10.98 -11.03 21.00
CA GLU A 80 10.04 -12.03 20.50
C GLU A 80 8.57 -11.58 20.59
N SER A 81 8.23 -10.77 21.59
CA SER A 81 6.89 -10.21 21.78
C SER A 81 6.39 -9.36 20.60
N ASN A 82 7.30 -8.87 19.75
CA ASN A 82 6.97 -8.02 18.61
C ASN A 82 6.84 -8.79 17.29
N ILE A 83 7.10 -10.10 17.28
CA ILE A 83 6.97 -10.93 16.08
C ILE A 83 5.48 -11.02 15.72
N ASN A 84 5.17 -10.80 14.43
CA ASN A 84 3.81 -10.78 13.87
C ASN A 84 2.86 -9.73 14.49
N GLN A 85 3.38 -8.73 15.20
CA GLN A 85 2.59 -7.63 15.76
C GLN A 85 2.70 -6.38 14.88
N ASN A 86 1.62 -5.61 14.83
CA ASN A 86 1.64 -4.27 14.24
C ASN A 86 2.13 -3.26 15.28
N VAL A 87 3.23 -2.59 14.98
CA VAL A 87 3.87 -1.63 15.88
C VAL A 87 4.04 -0.27 15.22
N TRP A 88 3.96 0.78 16.02
CA TRP A 88 4.27 2.13 15.58
C TRP A 88 5.74 2.44 15.86
N VAL A 89 6.45 2.91 14.85
CA VAL A 89 7.89 3.17 14.96
C VAL A 89 8.17 4.59 14.49
N ARG A 90 9.06 5.28 15.20
CA ARG A 90 9.56 6.60 14.83
C ARG A 90 11.08 6.56 14.65
N GLY A 91 11.58 7.10 13.56
CA GLY A 91 13.00 7.13 13.25
C GLY A 91 13.30 8.03 12.06
N ARG A 92 14.59 8.17 11.75
CA ARG A 92 15.05 8.90 10.55
C ARG A 92 15.19 7.93 9.39
N LEU A 93 14.72 8.34 8.22
CA LEU A 93 14.99 7.62 6.98
C LEU A 93 16.48 7.72 6.66
N HIS A 94 17.19 6.59 6.61
CA HIS A 94 18.64 6.56 6.36
C HIS A 94 18.98 6.32 4.90
N ARG A 95 18.26 5.39 4.25
CA ARG A 95 18.39 5.07 2.83
C ARG A 95 17.07 4.50 2.34
N SER A 96 16.68 4.86 1.13
CA SER A 96 15.50 4.33 0.45
C SER A 96 15.86 3.90 -0.96
N ARG A 97 15.28 2.80 -1.44
CA ARG A 97 15.42 2.35 -2.82
C ARG A 97 14.16 1.61 -3.27
N MET A 98 13.64 1.99 -4.42
CA MET A 98 12.52 1.29 -5.04
C MET A 98 13.01 0.34 -6.13
N LYS A 99 12.43 -0.87 -6.20
CA LYS A 99 12.64 -1.84 -7.26
C LYS A 99 11.30 -2.46 -7.65
N GLY A 100 10.75 -2.03 -8.80
CA GLY A 100 9.49 -2.54 -9.32
C GLY A 100 8.31 -2.21 -8.39
N LYS A 101 7.68 -3.24 -7.81
CA LYS A 101 6.54 -3.12 -6.87
C LYS A 101 6.96 -3.21 -5.40
N LEU A 102 8.25 -3.13 -5.11
CA LEU A 102 8.80 -3.18 -3.76
C LEU A 102 9.65 -1.93 -3.50
N CYS A 103 9.59 -1.40 -2.29
CA CYS A 103 10.48 -0.35 -1.80
C CYS A 103 11.17 -0.85 -0.53
N PHE A 104 12.50 -0.79 -0.54
CA PHE A 104 13.35 -1.15 0.59
C PHE A 104 13.90 0.12 1.20
N PHE A 105 13.72 0.28 2.51
CA PHE A 105 14.26 1.45 3.20
C PHE A 105 14.76 1.09 4.60
N ILE A 106 15.74 1.85 5.05
CA ILE A 106 16.36 1.67 6.36
C ILE A 106 15.89 2.80 7.26
N LEU A 107 15.24 2.46 8.37
CA LEU A 107 15.00 3.39 9.47
C LEU A 107 16.16 3.34 10.45
N ARG A 108 16.59 4.51 10.90
CA ARG A 108 17.67 4.68 11.87
C ARG A 108 17.20 5.51 13.06
N LEU A 109 17.50 5.04 14.25
CA LEU A 109 17.37 5.79 15.49
C LEU A 109 18.64 5.57 16.31
N GLN A 110 19.44 6.63 16.47
CA GLN A 110 20.78 6.55 17.06
C GLN A 110 21.64 5.50 16.32
N ASP A 111 22.11 4.47 17.04
CA ASP A 111 22.95 3.39 16.54
C ASP A 111 22.14 2.22 15.95
N TYR A 112 20.82 2.19 16.21
CA TYR A 112 19.94 1.12 15.78
C TYR A 112 19.42 1.38 14.36
N ARG A 113 19.41 0.32 13.55
CA ARG A 113 18.92 0.35 12.16
C ARG A 113 18.06 -0.87 11.91
N VAL A 114 16.94 -0.67 11.21
CA VAL A 114 16.05 -1.75 10.79
C VAL A 114 15.75 -1.60 9.29
N GLN A 115 15.81 -2.72 8.58
CA GLN A 115 15.43 -2.78 7.17
C GLN A 115 13.93 -3.03 7.08
N ASN A 116 13.24 -2.21 6.28
CA ASN A 116 11.81 -2.30 6.04
C ASN A 116 11.56 -2.59 4.56
N VAL A 117 10.44 -3.26 4.30
CA VAL A 117 9.98 -3.55 2.94
C VAL A 117 8.54 -3.08 2.82
N LEU A 118 8.29 -2.22 1.84
CA LEU A 118 6.95 -1.79 1.45
C LEU A 118 6.61 -2.45 0.11
N SER A 119 5.41 -3.01 0.00
CA SER A 119 4.91 -3.66 -1.22
C SER A 119 3.58 -3.06 -1.65
N VAL A 120 3.30 -3.08 -2.95
CA VAL A 120 2.01 -2.63 -3.49
C VAL A 120 0.91 -3.61 -3.10
N GLY A 121 -0.17 -3.11 -2.51
CA GLY A 121 -1.32 -3.89 -2.07
C GLY A 121 -2.58 -3.01 -1.98
N GLU A 122 -3.66 -3.55 -1.42
CA GLU A 122 -4.95 -2.84 -1.32
C GLU A 122 -4.87 -1.56 -0.49
N ARG A 123 -4.11 -1.58 0.61
CA ARG A 123 -3.90 -0.43 1.50
C ARG A 123 -2.65 0.40 1.16
N THR A 124 -1.85 -0.07 0.20
CA THR A 124 -0.53 0.49 -0.12
C THR A 124 -0.43 0.78 -1.63
N PRO A 125 -0.89 1.96 -2.08
CA PRO A 125 -0.87 2.31 -3.50
C PRO A 125 0.56 2.50 -4.01
N LYS A 126 0.75 2.41 -5.34
CA LYS A 126 2.06 2.61 -5.97
C LYS A 126 2.64 4.01 -5.69
N GLU A 127 1.78 5.00 -5.55
CA GLU A 127 2.14 6.38 -5.22
C GLU A 127 2.82 6.50 -3.85
N MET A 128 2.41 5.68 -2.88
CA MET A 128 3.06 5.57 -1.57
C MET A 128 4.52 5.10 -1.70
N LEU A 129 4.79 4.13 -2.58
CA LEU A 129 6.15 3.65 -2.81
C LEU A 129 7.02 4.75 -3.44
N ALA A 130 6.45 5.51 -4.38
CA ALA A 130 7.13 6.64 -4.99
C ALA A 130 7.43 7.74 -3.94
N PHE A 131 6.48 8.03 -3.05
CA PHE A 131 6.64 8.97 -1.94
C PHE A 131 7.80 8.59 -1.01
N VAL A 132 7.89 7.32 -0.61
CA VAL A 132 8.97 6.83 0.29
C VAL A 132 10.34 6.76 -0.40
N SER A 133 10.36 6.60 -1.73
CA SER A 133 11.60 6.46 -2.50
C SER A 133 12.28 7.76 -2.89
N ARG A 134 11.60 8.90 -2.73
CA ARG A 134 12.11 10.23 -3.06
C ARG A 134 13.19 10.71 -2.10
#